data_AF-A0A3B0SQH7-F1
#
_entry.id   AF-A0A3B0SQH7-F1
#
_cell.length_a   1.000
_cell.length_b   1.000
_cell.length_c   1.000
_cell.angle_alpha   90.00
_cell.angle_beta   90.00
_cell.angle_gamma   90.00
#
_symmetry.space_group_name_H-M   'P 1'
#
loop_
_entity.id
_entity.type
_entity.pdbx_description
1 polymer ?
#
loop_
_entity_poly.entity_id
_entity_poly.type
_entity_poly.pdbx_seq_one_letter_code
_entity_poly.pdbx_strand_id
1 'polypeptide(L)'
;MKNPALALTAALVAITSMAATSASAFEYGALAANVNTAAFEKADDKWRRVVGNRISECGRYGKEGKRRIDVLVDRYRTLADAVSAGDESTALSAADSLSRAINANDRFETCWTKISRKEGVSRQFVRMIKKG
;
A
#
# COMPACT_ATOMS: atom_id res chain seq x y z
N MET A 1 -27.46 53.54 18.16
CA MET A 1 -26.06 53.52 18.66
C MET A 1 -25.84 52.20 19.37
N LYS A 2 -24.80 51.43 18.96
CA LYS A 2 -23.93 50.48 19.69
C LYS A 2 -24.58 49.48 20.68
N ASN A 3 -24.28 48.18 20.75
CA ASN A 3 -23.45 47.20 20.05
C ASN A 3 -23.90 45.80 20.55
N PRO A 4 -23.66 44.72 19.78
CA PRO A 4 -24.04 43.35 20.14
C PRO A 4 -22.98 42.68 21.04
N ALA A 5 -23.42 41.84 21.99
CA ALA A 5 -22.56 40.89 22.68
C ALA A 5 -22.85 39.48 22.13
N LEU A 6 -21.92 39.00 21.30
CA LEU A 6 -21.81 37.60 20.91
C LEU A 6 -21.65 36.72 22.16
N ALA A 7 -22.46 35.68 22.27
CA ALA A 7 -22.13 34.51 23.07
C ALA A 7 -21.98 33.33 22.12
N LEU A 8 -20.72 33.02 21.81
CA LEU A 8 -20.29 31.78 21.18
C LEU A 8 -20.53 30.63 22.18
N THR A 9 -21.53 29.79 21.94
CA THR A 9 -21.62 28.47 22.60
C THR A 9 -21.32 27.40 21.56
N ALA A 10 -20.03 27.03 21.51
CA ALA A 10 -19.60 25.80 20.88
C ALA A 10 -20.07 24.63 21.76
N ALA A 11 -21.02 23.83 21.28
CA ALA A 11 -21.37 22.55 21.88
C ALA A 11 -20.89 21.42 20.98
N LEU A 12 -19.98 20.65 21.57
CA LEU A 12 -19.15 19.58 21.04
C LEU A 12 -19.95 18.53 20.26
N VAL A 13 -19.53 18.25 19.02
CA VAL A 13 -19.98 17.10 18.24
C VAL A 13 -19.37 15.82 18.84
N ALA A 14 -20.13 15.08 19.64
CA ALA A 14 -19.76 13.77 20.12
C ALA A 14 -20.05 12.71 19.05
N ILE A 15 -19.16 12.58 18.06
CA ILE A 15 -19.09 11.38 17.22
C ILE A 15 -18.24 10.37 18.00
N THR A 16 -18.86 9.58 18.87
CA THR A 16 -18.22 8.35 19.37
C THR A 16 -18.45 7.26 18.35
N SER A 17 -17.52 7.19 17.41
CA SER A 17 -17.45 6.25 16.30
C SER A 17 -17.60 4.81 16.77
N MET A 18 -18.70 4.16 16.38
CA MET A 18 -18.70 2.72 16.18
C MET A 18 -17.68 2.40 15.09
N ALA A 19 -16.56 1.81 15.49
CA ALA A 19 -15.88 0.72 14.79
C ALA A 19 -14.57 0.45 15.56
N ALA A 20 -14.53 -0.64 16.30
CA ALA A 20 -13.28 -1.36 16.48
C ALA A 20 -12.88 -1.90 15.10
N THR A 21 -12.33 -1.02 14.27
CA THR A 21 -11.64 -1.38 13.04
C THR A 21 -10.42 -2.17 13.47
N SER A 22 -10.36 -3.42 13.00
CA SER A 22 -9.25 -4.34 13.09
C SER A 22 -7.93 -3.59 13.20
N ALA A 23 -7.24 -3.74 14.33
CA ALA A 23 -5.86 -3.29 14.46
C ALA A 23 -5.10 -3.81 13.23
N SER A 24 -4.62 -2.90 12.39
CA SER A 24 -3.82 -3.26 11.23
C SER A 24 -2.67 -4.15 11.72
N ALA A 25 -2.51 -5.34 11.15
CA ALA A 25 -1.43 -6.27 11.52
C ALA A 25 -0.01 -5.72 11.20
N PHE A 26 0.04 -4.49 10.67
CA PHE A 26 1.25 -3.76 10.34
C PHE A 26 1.69 -2.92 11.55
N GLU A 27 2.85 -3.23 12.10
CA GLU A 27 3.59 -2.30 12.96
C GLU A 27 4.48 -1.44 12.07
N TYR A 28 4.37 -0.11 12.16
CA TYR A 28 5.07 0.81 11.28
C TYR A 28 6.59 0.61 11.29
N GLY A 29 7.21 0.46 12.47
CA GLY A 29 8.65 0.23 12.58
C GLY A 29 9.11 -1.04 11.86
N ALA A 30 8.35 -2.13 11.97
CA ALA A 30 8.65 -3.38 11.27
C ALA A 30 8.43 -3.25 9.76
N LEU A 31 7.40 -2.52 9.33
CA LEU A 31 7.10 -2.19 7.94
C LEU A 31 8.25 -1.38 7.33
N ALA A 32 8.60 -0.24 7.95
CA ALA A 32 9.65 0.67 7.50
C ALA A 32 11.03 -0.01 7.40
N ALA A 33 11.39 -0.85 8.37
CA ALA A 33 12.65 -1.60 8.36
C ALA A 33 12.76 -2.64 7.22
N ASN A 34 11.62 -3.02 6.62
CA ASN A 34 11.55 -4.04 5.59
C ASN A 34 11.16 -3.50 4.21
N VAL A 35 10.71 -2.25 4.13
CA VAL A 35 10.54 -1.53 2.87
C VAL A 35 11.93 -1.14 2.37
N ASN A 36 12.31 -1.65 1.20
CA ASN A 36 13.58 -1.33 0.57
C ASN A 36 13.28 -0.65 -0.77
N THR A 37 13.26 0.68 -0.73
CA THR A 37 12.92 1.53 -1.88
C THR A 37 13.89 1.34 -3.04
N ALA A 38 15.20 1.28 -2.77
CA ALA A 38 16.23 1.06 -3.79
C ALA A 38 16.15 -0.34 -4.45
N ALA A 39 15.80 -1.37 -3.68
CA ALA A 39 15.53 -2.70 -4.23
C ALA A 39 14.25 -2.69 -5.08
N PHE A 40 13.22 -1.95 -4.65
CA PHE A 40 11.95 -1.89 -5.34
C PHE A 40 11.98 -1.09 -6.64
N GLU A 41 12.72 0.00 -6.72
CA GLU A 41 12.92 0.76 -7.97
C GLU A 41 13.62 -0.10 -9.03
N LYS A 42 14.71 -0.78 -8.65
CA LYS A 42 15.39 -1.74 -9.52
C LYS A 42 14.47 -2.88 -9.92
N ALA A 43 13.61 -3.31 -9.00
CA ALA A 43 12.63 -4.34 -9.25
C ALA A 43 11.58 -3.89 -10.27
N ASP A 44 11.02 -2.68 -10.15
CA ASP A 44 10.03 -2.12 -11.07
C ASP A 44 10.60 -1.91 -12.48
N ASP A 45 11.77 -1.30 -12.62
CA ASP A 45 12.40 -1.13 -13.94
C ASP A 45 12.65 -2.47 -14.64
N LYS A 46 13.12 -3.46 -13.89
CA LYS A 46 13.34 -4.81 -14.40
C LYS A 46 12.02 -5.56 -14.63
N TRP A 47 11.00 -5.34 -13.81
CA TRP A 47 9.66 -5.90 -13.99
C TRP A 47 8.98 -5.33 -15.23
N ARG A 48 9.06 -4.02 -15.48
CA ARG A 48 8.54 -3.41 -16.71
C ARG A 48 9.22 -3.99 -17.95
N ARG A 49 10.54 -4.23 -17.89
CA ARG A 49 11.29 -4.89 -18.98
C ARG A 49 10.94 -6.37 -19.17
N VAL A 50 10.79 -7.14 -18.09
CA VAL A 50 10.66 -8.61 -18.13
C VAL A 50 9.20 -9.08 -18.15
N VAL A 51 8.35 -8.53 -17.29
CA VAL A 51 6.93 -8.93 -17.12
C VAL A 51 6.08 -8.46 -18.29
N GLY A 52 6.33 -7.25 -18.80
CA GLY A 52 5.66 -6.73 -20.00
C GLY A 52 5.84 -7.62 -21.24
N ASN A 53 6.93 -8.39 -21.29
CA ASN A 53 7.30 -9.22 -22.44
C ASN A 53 7.16 -10.74 -22.25
N ARG A 54 7.09 -11.27 -21.02
CA ARG A 54 7.24 -12.74 -20.78
C ARG A 54 6.27 -13.41 -19.81
N ILE A 55 5.46 -12.68 -19.04
CA ILE A 55 4.51 -13.31 -18.10
C ILE A 55 3.08 -13.02 -18.58
N SER A 56 2.56 -13.91 -19.42
CA SER A 56 1.17 -13.86 -19.92
C SER A 56 0.15 -13.67 -18.79
N GLU A 57 0.40 -14.27 -17.63
CA GLU A 57 -0.47 -14.22 -16.44
C GLU A 57 -0.49 -12.84 -15.74
N CYS A 58 0.62 -12.08 -15.81
CA CYS A 58 0.77 -10.80 -15.09
C CYS A 58 0.66 -9.57 -16.01
N GLY A 59 0.70 -9.76 -17.35
CA GLY A 59 0.78 -8.67 -18.32
C GLY A 59 -0.35 -8.56 -19.35
N ARG A 60 -1.17 -9.61 -19.59
CA ARG A 60 -2.15 -9.60 -20.72
C ARG A 60 -3.56 -9.10 -20.40
N TYR A 61 -3.92 -8.89 -19.14
CA TYR A 61 -5.29 -8.49 -18.76
C TYR A 61 -5.34 -7.07 -18.18
N GLY A 62 -6.03 -6.17 -18.89
CA GLY A 62 -6.21 -4.76 -18.55
C GLY A 62 -5.97 -3.86 -19.76
N LYS A 63 -6.59 -2.66 -19.81
CA LYS A 63 -6.18 -1.61 -20.75
C LYS A 63 -4.76 -1.13 -20.35
N GLU A 64 -3.96 -0.63 -21.29
CA GLU A 64 -2.69 0.04 -20.99
C GLU A 64 -2.87 1.01 -19.80
N GLY A 65 -1.98 0.94 -18.80
CA GLY A 65 -2.08 1.71 -17.54
C GLY A 65 -3.00 1.13 -16.46
N LYS A 66 -3.74 0.04 -16.74
CA LYS A 66 -4.53 -0.72 -15.77
C LYS A 66 -4.12 -2.19 -15.72
N ARG A 67 -2.90 -2.52 -16.14
CA ARG A 67 -2.42 -3.90 -15.99
C ARG A 67 -2.30 -4.17 -14.49
N ARG A 68 -2.60 -5.39 -14.10
CA ARG A 68 -2.56 -5.80 -12.68
C ARG A 68 -1.19 -5.54 -12.03
N ILE A 69 -0.12 -5.71 -12.81
CA ILE A 69 1.24 -5.36 -12.41
C ILE A 69 1.38 -3.88 -12.07
N ASP A 70 0.79 -2.99 -12.86
CA ASP A 70 0.88 -1.54 -12.66
C ASP A 70 0.17 -1.15 -11.34
N VAL A 71 -0.95 -1.80 -11.02
CA VAL A 71 -1.65 -1.62 -9.73
C VAL A 71 -0.78 -2.05 -8.54
N LEU A 72 -0.14 -3.22 -8.61
CA LEU A 72 0.73 -3.70 -7.53
C LEU A 72 1.95 -2.79 -7.32
N VAL A 73 2.53 -2.29 -8.42
CA VAL A 73 3.66 -1.35 -8.37
C VAL A 73 3.24 -0.01 -7.76
N ASP A 74 2.12 0.55 -8.20
CA ASP A 74 1.58 1.83 -7.70
C ASP A 74 1.31 1.80 -6.18
N ARG A 75 0.66 0.73 -5.71
CA ARG A 75 0.38 0.55 -4.28
C ARG A 75 1.64 0.42 -3.44
N TYR A 76 2.66 -0.27 -3.92
CA TYR A 76 3.92 -0.33 -3.20
C TYR A 76 4.65 1.01 -3.22
N ARG A 77 4.67 1.74 -4.34
CA ARG A 77 5.28 3.08 -4.40
C ARG A 77 4.67 4.02 -3.38
N THR A 78 3.34 4.02 -3.28
CA THR A 78 2.62 4.80 -2.25
C THR A 78 3.10 4.46 -0.84
N LEU A 79 3.30 3.16 -0.55
CA LEU A 79 3.85 2.71 0.73
C LEU A 79 5.31 3.16 0.93
N ALA A 80 6.14 3.03 -0.09
CA ALA A 80 7.54 3.44 -0.06
C ALA A 80 7.70 4.95 0.19
N ASP A 81 6.91 5.76 -0.51
CA ASP A 81 6.89 7.21 -0.37
C ASP A 81 6.46 7.62 1.03
N ALA A 82 5.41 6.99 1.57
CA ALA A 82 4.93 7.23 2.93
C ALA A 82 5.96 6.86 4.00
N VAL A 83 6.63 5.71 3.86
CA VAL A 83 7.74 5.31 4.74
C VAL A 83 8.90 6.29 4.65
N SER A 84 9.28 6.73 3.44
CA SER A 84 10.35 7.71 3.24
C SER A 84 10.01 9.08 3.82
N ALA A 85 8.74 9.45 3.82
CA ALA A 85 8.24 10.70 4.39
C ALA A 85 8.08 10.64 5.93
N GLY A 86 8.21 9.45 6.54
CA GLY A 86 7.92 9.25 7.96
C GLY A 86 6.42 9.32 8.30
N ASP A 87 5.53 9.23 7.29
CA ASP A 87 4.08 9.30 7.46
C ASP A 87 3.53 7.92 7.81
N GLU A 88 3.47 7.64 9.11
CA GLU A 88 2.98 6.37 9.65
C GLU A 88 1.54 6.05 9.23
N SER A 89 0.64 7.02 9.29
CA SER A 89 -0.78 6.80 8.97
C SER A 89 -0.94 6.40 7.50
N THR A 90 -0.29 7.14 6.61
CA THR A 90 -0.31 6.84 5.17
C THR A 90 0.40 5.53 4.87
N ALA A 91 1.51 5.21 5.54
CA ALA A 91 2.23 3.95 5.33
C ALA A 91 1.40 2.73 5.72
N LEU A 92 0.72 2.77 6.87
CA LEU A 92 -0.16 1.68 7.31
C LEU A 92 -1.37 1.52 6.38
N SER A 93 -1.98 2.64 5.94
CA SER A 93 -3.07 2.63 4.97
C SER A 93 -2.63 2.06 3.61
N ALA A 94 -1.44 2.43 3.13
CA ALA A 94 -0.87 1.93 1.90
C ALA A 94 -0.53 0.43 1.97
N ALA A 95 -0.05 -0.04 3.14
CA ALA A 95 0.21 -1.46 3.38
C ALA A 95 -1.07 -2.31 3.33
N ASP A 96 -2.16 -1.86 3.96
CA ASP A 96 -3.48 -2.49 3.87
C ASP A 96 -4.01 -2.50 2.43
N SER A 97 -3.89 -1.36 1.73
CA SER A 97 -4.29 -1.25 0.32
C SER A 97 -3.53 -2.24 -0.58
N LEU A 98 -2.22 -2.38 -0.35
CA LEU A 98 -1.37 -3.33 -1.06
C LEU A 98 -1.75 -4.78 -0.73
N SER A 99 -1.97 -5.11 0.54
CA SER A 99 -2.43 -6.45 0.96
C SER A 99 -3.74 -6.82 0.27
N ARG A 100 -4.75 -5.93 0.32
CA ARG A 100 -6.05 -6.16 -0.32
C ARG A 100 -5.90 -6.37 -1.82
N ALA A 101 -5.03 -5.62 -2.49
CA ALA A 101 -4.76 -5.81 -3.91
C ALA A 101 -4.13 -7.18 -4.20
N ILE A 102 -3.19 -7.63 -3.37
CA ILE A 102 -2.55 -8.96 -3.49
C ILE A 102 -3.55 -10.09 -3.28
N ASN A 103 -4.40 -9.95 -2.26
CA ASN A 103 -5.34 -10.98 -1.83
C ASN A 103 -6.69 -10.94 -2.58
N ALA A 104 -6.90 -9.98 -3.49
CA ALA A 104 -8.15 -9.85 -4.24
C ALA A 104 -8.45 -11.05 -5.16
N ASN A 105 -7.44 -11.81 -5.61
CA ASN A 105 -7.58 -13.10 -6.29
C ASN A 105 -6.22 -13.83 -6.43
N ASP A 106 -6.27 -15.16 -6.62
CA ASP A 106 -5.11 -16.05 -6.76
C ASP A 106 -4.08 -15.60 -7.81
N ARG A 107 -4.51 -14.93 -8.88
CA ARG A 107 -3.58 -14.43 -9.91
C ARG A 107 -2.76 -13.25 -9.40
N PHE A 108 -3.35 -12.33 -8.63
CA PHE A 108 -2.58 -11.24 -8.00
C PHE A 108 -1.56 -11.81 -7.01
N GLU A 109 -1.96 -12.78 -6.20
CA GLU A 109 -1.07 -13.45 -5.26
C GLU A 109 0.09 -14.18 -5.98
N THR A 110 -0.22 -14.89 -7.07
CA THR A 110 0.77 -15.58 -7.91
C THR A 110 1.75 -14.59 -8.51
N CYS A 111 1.25 -13.49 -9.08
CA CYS A 111 2.09 -12.43 -9.63
C CYS A 111 2.98 -11.83 -8.53
N TRP A 112 2.41 -11.39 -7.41
CA TRP A 112 3.14 -10.85 -6.26
C TRP A 112 4.24 -11.80 -5.78
N THR A 113 3.96 -13.10 -5.68
CA THR A 113 4.93 -14.11 -5.24
C THR A 113 6.08 -14.27 -6.25
N LYS A 114 5.79 -14.29 -7.55
CA LYS A 114 6.81 -14.38 -8.62
C LYS A 114 7.70 -13.13 -8.65
N ILE A 115 7.08 -11.97 -8.47
CA ILE A 115 7.67 -10.62 -8.47
C ILE A 115 8.60 -10.45 -7.27
N SER A 116 8.07 -10.62 -6.05
CA SER A 116 8.82 -10.43 -4.79
C SER A 116 10.04 -11.35 -4.67
N ARG A 117 9.93 -12.61 -5.13
CA ARG A 117 11.04 -13.58 -5.09
C ARG A 117 12.24 -13.22 -5.97
N LYS A 118 12.02 -12.61 -7.14
CA LYS A 118 13.10 -12.38 -8.12
C LYS A 118 13.95 -11.15 -7.84
N GLU A 119 13.41 -10.18 -7.08
CA GLU A 119 14.01 -8.85 -6.96
C GLU A 119 14.36 -8.47 -5.52
N GLY A 120 14.44 -9.45 -4.62
CA GLY A 120 15.04 -9.23 -3.29
C GLY A 120 14.11 -8.57 -2.27
N VAL A 121 12.79 -8.52 -2.51
CA VAL A 121 11.83 -8.16 -1.47
C VAL A 121 11.96 -9.17 -0.32
N SER A 122 12.14 -8.68 0.91
CA SER A 122 12.43 -9.56 2.04
C SER A 122 11.28 -10.57 2.26
N ARG A 123 11.62 -11.82 2.60
CA ARG A 123 10.60 -12.84 2.93
C ARG A 123 9.74 -12.44 4.12
N GLN A 124 10.26 -11.56 4.98
CA GLN A 124 9.55 -11.00 6.12
C GLN A 124 8.52 -9.97 5.64
N PHE A 125 8.89 -9.05 4.76
CA PHE A 125 7.97 -8.11 4.13
C PHE A 125 6.81 -8.83 3.45
N VAL A 126 7.11 -9.84 2.63
CA VAL A 126 6.07 -10.64 1.94
C VAL A 126 5.11 -11.28 2.94
N ARG A 127 5.61 -11.81 4.05
CA ARG A 127 4.78 -12.42 5.09
C ARG A 127 3.93 -11.39 5.84
N MET A 128 4.46 -10.19 6.10
CA MET A 128 3.71 -9.11 6.74
C MET A 128 2.57 -8.64 5.83
N ILE A 129 2.88 -8.29 4.58
CA ILE A 129 1.87 -7.83 3.61
C ILE A 129 0.81 -8.88 3.33
N LYS A 130 1.13 -10.18 3.29
CA LYS A 130 0.10 -11.22 3.09
C LYS A 130 -0.82 -11.43 4.30
N LYS A 131 -0.41 -11.01 5.51
CA LYS A 131 -1.13 -11.28 6.77
C LYS A 131 -1.94 -10.10 7.30
N GLY A 132 -1.63 -8.87 6.88
CA GLY A 132 -2.47 -7.71 7.19
C GLY A 132 -3.68 -7.65 6.29
#